data_AF-A0ABD2SGC9-F1
#
_entry.id   AF-A0ABD2SGC9-F1
#
_cell.length_a   1.000
_cell.length_b   1.000
_cell.length_c   1.000
_cell.angle_alpha   90.00
_cell.angle_beta   90.00
_cell.angle_gamma   90.00
#
_symmetry.space_group_name_H-M   'P 1'
#
loop_
_entity.id
_entity.type
_entity.pdbx_description
1 polymer ?
#
loop_
_entity_poly.entity_id
_entity_poly.type
_entity_poly.pdbx_seq_one_letter_code
_entity_poly.pdbx_strand_id
1 'polypeptide(L)'
;FDLGNKNNLGLHSYNFQFSFKKYSKKLLNQMSNKEKVLQDEKSSSRSKRKLSLIICLLALFIPIIVAVISASIILKQQTESNSLSFSPRNAITSVCDLISGDPDSCFDSIATLHFAQIPSRDKINPSQIFILSLYASRIELENVATSIEKAISEVDVINPESVGVLRNCQGMIEFSLKKLHESEMSLGIDPDEKILAINKVVWDLQLWIGEAMGQVQRCYDLLEKIPSTTVRVEIRRKSYEAQQKMKNSRGILENMDEILDLFYPRIGTALVSFAWEYNYGLTVWLFCFEYLLLIFLFCLLLRIY
;
A
#
# COMPACT_ATOMS: atom_id res chain seq x y z
N PHE A 1 96.67 32.21 -83.44
CA PHE A 1 96.03 32.41 -84.75
C PHE A 1 94.84 31.48 -84.85
N ASP A 2 93.82 32.00 -85.51
CA ASP A 2 92.43 31.57 -85.61
C ASP A 2 92.20 30.21 -86.31
N LEU A 3 90.97 29.72 -86.17
CA LEU A 3 90.23 28.73 -87.01
C LEU A 3 90.70 27.26 -86.94
N GLY A 4 89.84 26.24 -86.87
CA GLY A 4 88.39 26.17 -86.89
C GLY A 4 87.93 24.74 -87.25
N ASN A 5 86.81 24.33 -86.66
CA ASN A 5 85.72 23.52 -87.25
C ASN A 5 85.92 21.99 -87.51
N LYS A 6 85.16 21.12 -86.82
CA LYS A 6 83.85 20.61 -87.31
C LYS A 6 83.19 19.58 -86.37
N ASN A 7 81.87 19.74 -86.26
CA ASN A 7 80.89 19.01 -85.44
C ASN A 7 80.35 17.72 -86.11
N ASN A 8 79.86 16.80 -85.28
CA ASN A 8 78.62 16.00 -85.40
C ASN A 8 78.53 15.12 -84.12
N LEU A 9 77.68 15.33 -83.10
CA LEU A 9 76.21 15.34 -82.95
C LEU A 9 75.52 13.96 -83.19
N GLY A 10 75.00 13.40 -82.10
CA GLY A 10 74.21 12.16 -82.03
C GLY A 10 74.00 11.70 -80.59
N LEU A 11 73.13 12.39 -79.85
CA LEU A 11 72.83 12.22 -78.42
C LEU A 11 71.34 11.84 -78.25
N HIS A 12 71.01 10.95 -77.31
CA HIS A 12 69.75 10.86 -76.52
C HIS A 12 69.68 9.45 -75.88
N SER A 13 69.05 9.16 -74.75
CA SER A 13 68.63 9.87 -73.54
C SER A 13 67.99 8.78 -72.68
N TYR A 14 68.54 8.47 -71.51
CA TYR A 14 67.90 7.56 -70.54
C TYR A 14 67.99 8.14 -69.12
N ASN A 15 66.83 8.12 -68.45
CA ASN A 15 66.60 8.17 -67.00
C ASN A 15 66.67 9.53 -66.28
N PHE A 16 65.65 10.37 -66.47
CA PHE A 16 65.34 11.48 -65.54
C PHE A 16 63.97 11.39 -64.84
N GLN A 17 63.27 10.25 -64.90
CA GLN A 17 61.88 10.15 -64.43
C GLN A 17 61.69 9.43 -63.07
N PHE A 18 62.75 8.93 -62.43
CA PHE A 18 62.58 8.04 -61.26
C PHE A 18 62.71 8.71 -59.88
N SER A 19 63.18 9.96 -59.78
CA SER A 19 63.48 10.56 -58.47
C SER A 19 62.33 11.34 -57.82
N PHE A 20 61.43 11.95 -58.60
CA PHE A 20 60.34 12.78 -58.04
C PHE A 20 59.17 11.98 -57.42
N LYS A 21 58.85 10.79 -57.95
CA LYS A 21 57.75 9.95 -57.42
C LYS A 21 58.03 9.41 -56.01
N LYS A 22 59.29 9.22 -55.65
CA LYS A 22 59.67 8.62 -54.36
C LYS A 22 59.62 9.62 -53.20
N TYR A 23 59.90 10.89 -53.45
CA TYR A 23 59.82 11.96 -52.44
C TYR A 23 58.38 12.41 -52.16
N SER A 24 57.54 12.53 -53.19
CA SER A 24 56.12 12.92 -53.03
C SER A 24 55.32 11.88 -52.23
N LYS A 25 55.53 10.58 -52.50
CA LYS A 25 54.83 9.49 -51.80
C LYS A 25 55.21 9.40 -50.31
N LYS A 26 56.45 9.78 -49.96
CA LYS A 26 56.93 9.82 -48.58
C LYS A 26 56.30 10.98 -47.79
N LEU A 27 56.17 12.15 -48.40
CA LEU A 27 55.53 13.32 -47.77
C LEU A 27 54.01 13.14 -47.58
N LEU A 28 53.32 12.57 -48.57
CA LEU A 28 51.87 12.26 -48.46
C LEU A 28 51.58 11.22 -47.37
N ASN A 29 52.42 10.18 -47.24
CA ASN A 29 52.29 9.20 -46.17
C ASN A 29 52.58 9.80 -44.79
N GLN A 30 53.52 10.74 -44.68
CA GLN A 30 53.81 11.40 -43.40
C GLN A 30 52.69 12.36 -42.97
N MET A 31 52.10 13.12 -43.89
CA MET A 31 50.95 13.98 -43.58
C MET A 31 49.70 13.16 -43.25
N SER A 32 49.41 12.10 -44.00
CA SER A 32 48.26 11.21 -43.71
C SER A 32 48.42 10.47 -42.38
N ASN A 33 49.63 10.02 -42.01
CA ASN A 33 49.85 9.42 -40.69
C ASN A 33 49.76 10.46 -39.56
N LYS A 34 50.26 11.67 -39.77
CA LYS A 34 50.22 12.72 -38.73
C LYS A 34 48.79 13.20 -38.49
N GLU A 35 47.97 13.27 -39.53
CA GLU A 35 46.55 13.64 -39.46
C GLU A 35 45.70 12.52 -38.82
N LYS A 36 46.00 11.24 -39.13
CA LYS A 36 45.39 10.08 -38.45
C LYS A 36 45.75 10.00 -36.97
N VAL A 37 47.02 10.20 -36.61
CA VAL A 37 47.47 10.20 -35.21
C VAL A 37 46.82 11.36 -34.43
N LEU A 38 46.71 12.55 -35.02
CA LEU A 38 46.06 13.70 -34.38
C LEU A 38 44.53 13.53 -34.26
N GLN A 39 43.87 12.85 -35.21
CA GLN A 39 42.45 12.50 -35.13
C GLN A 39 42.17 11.39 -34.10
N ASP A 40 43.01 10.36 -34.02
CA ASP A 40 42.87 9.26 -33.06
C ASP A 40 43.12 9.72 -31.62
N GLU A 41 44.06 10.64 -31.39
CA GLU A 41 44.31 11.19 -30.05
C GLU A 41 43.16 12.10 -29.56
N LYS A 42 42.53 12.84 -30.49
CA LYS A 42 41.41 13.75 -30.20
C LYS A 42 40.06 13.02 -30.06
N SER A 43 39.86 11.89 -30.75
CA SER A 43 38.65 11.05 -30.62
C SER A 43 38.71 10.12 -29.39
N SER A 44 39.90 9.57 -29.07
CA SER A 44 40.18 8.74 -27.90
C SER A 44 40.03 9.50 -26.58
N SER A 45 40.52 10.74 -26.49
CA SER A 45 40.41 11.54 -25.25
C SER A 45 38.98 12.01 -24.94
N ARG A 46 38.16 12.26 -25.97
CA ARG A 46 36.76 12.70 -25.82
C ARG A 46 35.84 11.55 -25.38
N SER A 47 36.09 10.33 -25.87
CA SER A 47 35.38 9.11 -25.45
C SER A 47 35.76 8.70 -24.02
N LYS A 48 37.06 8.74 -23.68
CA LYS A 48 37.55 8.45 -22.31
C LYS A 48 37.03 9.43 -21.26
N ARG A 49 36.91 10.72 -21.58
CA ARG A 49 36.28 11.72 -20.69
C ARG A 49 34.80 11.46 -20.46
N LYS A 50 34.05 11.07 -21.50
CA LYS A 50 32.62 10.73 -21.41
C LYS A 50 32.40 9.46 -20.57
N LEU A 51 33.23 8.44 -20.76
CA LEU A 51 33.19 7.20 -19.95
C LEU A 51 33.56 7.47 -18.49
N SER A 52 34.58 8.30 -18.25
CA SER A 52 34.99 8.69 -16.89
C SER A 52 33.91 9.47 -16.15
N LEU A 53 33.16 10.33 -16.84
CA LEU A 53 32.03 11.06 -16.25
C LEU A 53 30.87 10.11 -15.90
N ILE A 54 30.54 9.15 -16.77
CA ILE A 54 29.50 8.15 -16.49
C ILE A 54 29.87 7.28 -15.28
N ILE A 55 31.14 6.85 -15.18
CA ILE A 55 31.63 6.07 -14.03
C ILE A 55 31.58 6.91 -12.75
N CYS A 56 31.96 8.19 -12.82
CA CYS A 56 31.93 9.09 -11.67
C CYS A 56 30.49 9.36 -11.21
N LEU A 57 29.55 9.50 -12.14
CA LEU A 57 28.12 9.60 -11.86
C LEU A 57 27.59 8.31 -11.21
N LEU A 58 27.88 7.14 -11.79
CA LEU A 58 27.47 5.85 -11.22
C LEU A 58 28.03 5.64 -9.80
N ALA A 59 29.29 6.00 -9.58
CA ALA A 59 29.92 5.94 -8.26
C ALA A 59 29.28 6.89 -7.23
N LEU A 60 28.69 8.01 -7.69
CA LEU A 60 27.93 8.94 -6.86
C LEU A 60 26.49 8.43 -6.61
N PHE A 61 25.84 7.82 -7.60
CA PHE A 61 24.46 7.35 -7.50
C PHE A 61 24.27 6.12 -6.61
N ILE A 62 25.20 5.16 -6.65
CA ILE A 62 25.11 3.93 -5.86
C ILE A 62 24.99 4.20 -4.34
N PRO A 63 25.86 5.01 -3.70
CA PRO A 63 25.75 5.27 -2.27
C PRO A 63 24.45 6.00 -1.90
N ILE A 64 23.94 6.88 -2.76
CA ILE A 64 22.67 7.59 -2.54
C ILE A 64 21.49 6.60 -2.54
N ILE A 65 21.43 5.71 -3.53
CA ILE A 65 20.37 4.68 -3.59
C ILE A 65 20.43 3.77 -2.36
N VAL A 66 21.62 3.34 -1.96
CA VAL A 66 21.82 2.51 -0.76
C VAL A 66 21.41 3.27 0.52
N ALA A 67 21.73 4.57 0.62
CA ALA A 67 21.33 5.40 1.75
C ALA A 67 19.79 5.57 1.83
N VAL A 68 19.12 5.81 0.70
CA VAL A 68 17.66 5.92 0.65
C VAL A 68 16.99 4.59 1.02
N ILE A 69 17.47 3.47 0.49
CA ILE A 69 16.92 2.13 0.81
C ILE A 69 17.12 1.82 2.29
N SER A 70 18.33 2.04 2.83
CA SER A 70 18.61 1.78 4.25
C SER A 70 17.82 2.69 5.19
N ALA A 71 17.72 4.00 4.89
CA ALA A 71 16.87 4.92 5.65
C ALA A 71 15.39 4.51 5.60
N SER A 72 14.90 4.09 4.43
CA SER A 72 13.52 3.62 4.26
C SER A 72 13.24 2.33 5.05
N ILE A 73 14.21 1.41 5.11
CA ILE A 73 14.11 0.18 5.90
C ILE A 73 14.08 0.50 7.40
N ILE A 74 14.97 1.37 7.88
CA ILE A 74 15.01 1.79 9.29
C ILE A 74 13.71 2.51 9.67
N LEU A 75 13.23 3.40 8.81
CA LEU A 75 11.97 4.11 9.00
C LEU A 75 10.80 3.12 9.09
N LYS A 76 10.70 2.20 8.14
CA LYS A 76 9.70 1.13 8.16
C LYS A 76 9.78 0.32 9.45
N GLN A 77 10.97 -0.05 9.88
CA GLN A 77 11.17 -0.85 11.09
C GLN A 77 10.76 -0.10 12.37
N GLN A 78 11.03 1.21 12.44
CA GLN A 78 10.59 2.05 13.56
C GLN A 78 9.08 2.28 13.56
N THR A 79 8.48 2.58 12.40
CA THR A 79 7.02 2.74 12.26
C THR A 79 6.29 1.44 12.58
N GLU A 80 6.82 0.29 12.14
CA GLU A 80 6.30 -1.02 12.53
C GLU A 80 6.43 -1.24 14.04
N SER A 81 7.58 -0.93 14.66
CA SER A 81 7.74 -1.12 16.12
C SER A 81 6.81 -0.25 16.98
N ASN A 82 6.36 0.89 16.46
CA ASN A 82 5.38 1.77 17.10
C ASN A 82 3.94 1.53 16.60
N SER A 83 3.72 0.54 15.73
CA SER A 83 2.39 0.27 15.19
C SER A 83 1.44 -0.17 16.29
N LEU A 84 0.23 0.39 16.24
CA LEU A 84 -0.86 0.06 17.14
C LEU A 84 -1.17 -1.46 17.15
N SER A 85 -0.88 -2.14 16.04
CA SER A 85 -1.07 -3.59 15.88
C SER A 85 -0.36 -4.44 16.94
N PHE A 86 0.75 -3.96 17.51
CA PHE A 86 1.52 -4.68 18.54
C PHE A 86 0.94 -4.55 19.95
N SER A 87 -0.06 -3.70 20.16
CA SER A 87 -0.79 -3.58 21.42
C SER A 87 -2.27 -3.85 21.19
N PRO A 88 -2.70 -5.13 21.12
CA PRO A 88 -4.09 -5.46 20.76
C PRO A 88 -5.14 -4.80 21.65
N ARG A 89 -4.85 -4.66 22.95
CA ARG A 89 -5.73 -3.94 23.87
C ARG A 89 -5.91 -2.48 23.45
N ASN A 90 -4.81 -1.75 23.25
CA ASN A 90 -4.88 -0.34 22.87
C ASN A 90 -5.49 -0.18 21.47
N ALA A 91 -5.17 -1.11 20.56
CA ALA A 91 -5.73 -1.15 19.22
C ALA A 91 -7.26 -1.25 19.23
N ILE A 92 -7.80 -2.22 19.98
CA ILE A 92 -9.25 -2.40 20.12
C ILE A 92 -9.87 -1.16 20.79
N THR A 93 -9.25 -0.63 21.84
CA THR A 93 -9.72 0.59 22.51
C THR A 93 -9.81 1.76 21.54
N SER A 94 -8.72 2.07 20.81
CA SER A 94 -8.71 3.20 19.88
C SER A 94 -9.74 3.04 18.75
N VAL A 95 -9.99 1.82 18.25
CA VAL A 95 -11.04 1.59 17.26
C VAL A 95 -12.43 1.82 17.87
N CYS A 96 -12.68 1.31 19.08
CA CYS A 96 -13.98 1.48 19.73
C CYS A 96 -14.24 2.93 20.18
N ASP A 97 -13.20 3.72 20.45
CA ASP A 97 -13.35 5.15 20.77
C ASP A 97 -13.79 6.00 19.57
N LEU A 98 -13.52 5.54 18.34
CA LEU A 98 -13.92 6.22 17.10
C LEU A 98 -15.39 6.02 16.75
N ILE A 99 -16.03 4.96 17.25
CA ILE A 99 -17.42 4.67 16.90
C ILE A 99 -18.39 5.46 17.79
N SER A 100 -19.50 5.92 17.21
CA SER A 100 -20.56 6.58 17.97
C SER A 100 -21.39 5.55 18.74
N GLY A 101 -21.46 5.67 20.07
CA GLY A 101 -22.33 4.83 20.91
C GLY A 101 -21.70 4.46 22.24
N ASP A 102 -21.59 3.15 22.49
CA ASP A 102 -21.08 2.55 23.71
C ASP A 102 -19.70 1.89 23.44
N PRO A 103 -18.59 2.64 23.64
CA PRO A 103 -17.24 2.15 23.36
C PRO A 103 -16.85 0.98 24.28
N ASP A 104 -17.38 0.92 25.51
CA ASP A 104 -17.11 -0.17 26.45
C ASP A 104 -17.72 -1.48 25.94
N SER A 105 -18.98 -1.45 25.50
CA SER A 105 -19.64 -2.61 24.89
C SER A 105 -18.94 -3.08 23.62
N CYS A 106 -18.40 -2.16 22.82
CA CYS A 106 -17.55 -2.50 21.68
C CYS A 106 -16.27 -3.21 22.11
N PHE A 107 -15.55 -2.61 23.06
CA PHE A 107 -14.29 -3.14 23.57
C PHE A 107 -14.48 -4.55 24.13
N ASP A 108 -15.43 -4.73 25.04
CA ASP A 108 -15.66 -6.00 25.72
C ASP A 108 -15.98 -7.12 24.72
N SER A 109 -16.83 -6.85 23.74
CA SER A 109 -17.22 -7.84 22.73
C SER A 109 -16.03 -8.36 21.93
N ILE A 110 -15.16 -7.44 21.51
CA ILE A 110 -14.02 -7.76 20.65
C ILE A 110 -12.89 -8.36 21.49
N ALA A 111 -12.59 -7.77 22.65
CA ALA A 111 -11.54 -8.22 23.55
C ALA A 111 -11.81 -9.63 24.09
N THR A 112 -13.04 -9.93 24.50
CA THR A 112 -13.41 -11.27 24.98
C THR A 112 -13.17 -12.33 23.90
N LEU A 113 -13.58 -12.08 22.66
CA LEU A 113 -13.36 -13.01 21.55
C LEU A 113 -11.88 -13.13 21.18
N HIS A 114 -11.18 -12.00 21.08
CA HIS A 114 -9.76 -11.97 20.75
C HIS A 114 -8.93 -12.78 21.75
N PHE A 115 -9.06 -12.50 23.06
CA PHE A 115 -8.26 -13.14 24.09
C PHE A 115 -8.68 -14.59 24.37
N ALA A 116 -9.86 -15.02 23.93
CA ALA A 116 -10.28 -16.41 23.97
C ALA A 116 -9.69 -17.24 22.80
N GLN A 117 -9.52 -16.63 21.63
CA GLN A 117 -9.12 -17.32 20.39
C GLN A 117 -7.63 -17.22 20.08
N ILE A 118 -6.98 -16.14 20.49
CA ILE A 118 -5.63 -15.79 20.07
C ILE A 118 -4.72 -15.67 21.31
N PRO A 119 -3.58 -16.40 21.37
CA PRO A 119 -2.60 -16.23 22.44
C PRO A 119 -2.17 -14.76 22.56
N SER A 120 -1.92 -14.31 23.78
CA SER A 120 -1.70 -12.91 24.18
C SER A 120 -0.47 -12.19 23.57
N ARG A 121 0.10 -12.69 22.47
CA ARG A 121 1.31 -12.17 21.81
C ARG A 121 1.17 -11.88 20.32
N ASP A 122 0.02 -12.19 19.71
CA ASP A 122 -0.16 -11.92 18.29
C ASP A 122 -0.65 -10.50 18.06
N LYS A 123 -0.20 -9.92 16.94
CA LYS A 123 -0.62 -8.61 16.48
C LYS A 123 -2.11 -8.66 16.12
N ILE A 124 -2.78 -7.52 16.24
CA ILE A 124 -4.14 -7.36 15.72
C ILE A 124 -4.15 -6.33 14.59
N ASN A 125 -4.88 -6.62 13.52
CA ASN A 125 -5.07 -5.70 12.39
C ASN A 125 -6.51 -5.15 12.35
N PRO A 126 -6.77 -4.06 11.62
CA PRO A 126 -8.10 -3.46 11.48
C PRO A 126 -9.18 -4.45 11.02
N SER A 127 -8.90 -5.28 10.00
CA SER A 127 -9.87 -6.25 9.53
C SER A 127 -10.20 -7.31 10.58
N GLN A 128 -9.23 -7.73 11.40
CA GLN A 128 -9.47 -8.68 12.48
C GLN A 128 -10.38 -8.09 13.54
N ILE A 129 -10.21 -6.81 13.89
CA ILE A 129 -11.12 -6.10 14.80
C ILE A 129 -12.53 -6.07 14.23
N PHE A 130 -12.67 -5.75 12.94
CA PHE A 130 -13.96 -5.77 12.25
C PHE A 130 -14.59 -7.18 12.24
N ILE A 131 -13.83 -8.22 11.90
CA ILE A 131 -14.30 -9.61 11.86
C ILE A 131 -14.76 -10.07 13.24
N LEU A 132 -14.00 -9.76 14.29
CA LEU A 132 -14.38 -10.10 15.67
C LEU A 132 -15.68 -9.39 16.08
N SER A 133 -15.84 -8.12 15.69
CA SER A 133 -17.09 -7.37 15.90
C SER A 133 -18.28 -8.03 15.16
N LEU A 134 -18.06 -8.45 13.91
CA LEU A 134 -19.07 -9.14 13.12
C LEU A 134 -19.44 -10.52 13.71
N TYR A 135 -18.45 -11.24 14.23
CA TYR A 135 -18.62 -12.52 14.91
C TYR A 135 -19.44 -12.36 16.21
N ALA A 136 -19.17 -11.31 17.00
CA ALA A 136 -19.99 -10.98 18.17
C ALA A 136 -21.46 -10.72 17.78
N SER A 137 -21.69 -10.01 16.67
CA SER A 137 -23.04 -9.78 16.15
C SER A 137 -23.75 -11.07 15.78
N ARG A 138 -23.04 -12.02 15.17
CA ARG A 138 -23.60 -13.33 14.80
C ARG A 138 -23.98 -14.15 16.03
N ILE A 139 -23.11 -14.23 17.05
CA ILE A 139 -23.39 -14.95 18.29
C ILE A 139 -24.70 -14.44 18.91
N GLU A 140 -24.87 -13.13 19.01
CA GLU A 140 -26.09 -12.58 19.60
C GLU A 140 -27.33 -12.85 18.75
N LEU A 141 -27.21 -12.87 17.42
CA LEU A 141 -28.33 -13.27 16.55
C LEU A 141 -28.68 -14.75 16.69
N GLU A 142 -27.69 -15.64 16.83
CA GLU A 142 -27.91 -17.07 17.09
C GLU A 142 -28.61 -17.27 18.44
N ASN A 143 -28.26 -16.47 19.45
CA ASN A 143 -28.95 -16.46 20.75
C ASN A 143 -30.42 -16.04 20.61
N VAL A 144 -30.73 -15.05 19.76
CA VAL A 144 -32.11 -14.65 19.45
C VAL A 144 -32.85 -15.79 18.76
N ALA A 145 -32.27 -16.38 17.72
CA ALA A 145 -32.87 -17.48 16.95
C ALA A 145 -33.21 -18.67 17.87
N THR A 146 -32.24 -19.11 18.68
CA THR A 146 -32.42 -20.20 19.65
C THR A 146 -33.55 -19.89 20.65
N SER A 147 -33.67 -18.64 21.08
CA SER A 147 -34.72 -18.22 22.02
C SER A 147 -36.11 -18.25 21.38
N ILE A 148 -36.21 -17.86 20.11
CA ILE A 148 -37.45 -17.94 19.33
C ILE A 148 -37.83 -19.41 19.10
N GLU A 149 -36.89 -20.26 18.70
CA GLU A 149 -37.13 -21.70 18.50
C GLU A 149 -37.64 -22.37 19.77
N LYS A 150 -36.98 -22.10 20.90
CA LYS A 150 -37.43 -22.58 22.21
C LYS A 150 -38.86 -22.12 22.51
N ALA A 151 -39.17 -20.84 22.34
CA ALA A 151 -40.50 -20.30 22.57
C ALA A 151 -41.56 -20.95 21.67
N ILE A 152 -41.24 -21.21 20.40
CA ILE A 152 -42.16 -21.89 19.46
C ILE A 152 -42.41 -23.34 19.88
N SER A 153 -41.39 -24.05 20.39
CA SER A 153 -41.54 -25.45 20.82
C SER A 153 -42.34 -25.63 22.11
N GLU A 154 -42.37 -24.61 22.98
CA GLU A 154 -43.15 -24.60 24.23
C GLU A 154 -44.61 -24.14 23.99
N VAL A 155 -45.29 -24.76 23.02
CA VAL A 155 -46.63 -24.38 22.52
C VAL A 155 -47.69 -24.34 23.64
N ASP A 156 -47.54 -25.17 24.68
CA ASP A 156 -48.47 -25.21 25.82
C ASP A 156 -48.49 -23.91 26.65
N VAL A 157 -47.47 -23.05 26.50
CA VAL A 157 -47.29 -21.80 27.26
C VAL A 157 -47.74 -20.57 26.46
N ILE A 158 -47.85 -20.68 25.13
CA ILE A 158 -47.99 -19.53 24.24
C ILE A 158 -49.23 -19.66 23.36
N ASN A 159 -50.02 -18.59 23.25
CA ASN A 159 -51.20 -18.61 22.40
C ASN A 159 -50.84 -18.74 20.90
N PRO A 160 -51.72 -19.33 20.06
CA PRO A 160 -51.43 -19.57 18.64
C PRO A 160 -51.06 -18.31 17.83
N GLU A 161 -51.62 -17.15 18.18
CA GLU A 161 -51.32 -15.87 17.54
C GLU A 161 -49.86 -15.44 17.77
N SER A 162 -49.36 -15.61 19.00
CA SER A 162 -47.97 -15.33 19.36
C SER A 162 -47.00 -16.28 18.67
N VAL A 163 -47.38 -17.55 18.45
CA VAL A 163 -46.58 -18.48 17.63
C VAL A 163 -46.43 -17.97 16.20
N GLY A 164 -47.48 -17.41 15.60
CA GLY A 164 -47.41 -16.77 14.28
C GLY A 164 -46.44 -15.59 14.25
N VAL A 165 -46.48 -14.73 15.28
CA VAL A 165 -45.51 -13.61 15.44
C VAL A 165 -44.08 -14.13 15.56
N LEU A 166 -43.85 -15.13 16.40
CA LEU A 166 -42.53 -15.73 16.62
C LEU A 166 -41.96 -16.34 15.34
N ARG A 167 -42.76 -17.03 14.52
CA ARG A 167 -42.32 -17.56 13.22
C ARG A 167 -41.93 -16.47 12.24
N ASN A 168 -42.67 -15.36 12.19
CA ASN A 168 -42.29 -14.22 11.36
C ASN A 168 -40.97 -13.61 11.83
N CYS A 169 -40.79 -13.49 13.14
CA CYS A 169 -39.53 -13.08 13.75
C CYS A 169 -38.39 -14.04 13.37
N GLN A 170 -38.61 -15.36 13.46
CA GLN A 170 -37.61 -16.37 13.09
C GLN A 170 -37.08 -16.13 11.67
N GLY A 171 -37.96 -15.96 10.68
CA GLY A 171 -37.55 -15.67 9.31
C GLY A 171 -36.76 -14.36 9.15
N MET A 172 -37.09 -13.33 9.93
CA MET A 172 -36.32 -12.06 9.95
C MET A 172 -34.91 -12.24 10.53
N ILE A 173 -34.78 -13.04 11.59
CA ILE A 173 -33.49 -13.33 12.22
C ILE A 173 -32.64 -14.23 11.31
N GLU A 174 -33.22 -15.25 10.68
CA GLU A 174 -32.54 -16.10 9.69
C GLU A 174 -32.03 -15.29 8.49
N PHE A 175 -32.83 -14.34 7.99
CA PHE A 175 -32.36 -13.41 6.96
C PHE A 175 -31.16 -12.59 7.44
N SER A 176 -31.20 -12.10 8.68
CA SER A 176 -30.13 -11.30 9.27
C SER A 176 -28.84 -12.11 9.39
N LEU A 177 -28.93 -13.35 9.87
CA LEU A 177 -27.81 -14.30 9.93
C LEU A 177 -27.21 -14.55 8.54
N LYS A 178 -28.07 -14.76 7.52
CA LYS A 178 -27.61 -14.92 6.14
C LYS A 178 -26.82 -13.70 5.65
N LYS A 179 -27.27 -12.49 5.96
CA LYS A 179 -26.59 -11.24 5.58
C LYS A 179 -25.23 -11.08 6.27
N LEU A 180 -25.13 -11.44 7.55
CA LEU A 180 -23.83 -11.45 8.23
C LEU A 180 -22.90 -12.52 7.64
N HIS A 181 -23.42 -13.69 7.27
CA HIS A 181 -22.62 -14.72 6.60
C HIS A 181 -22.14 -14.28 5.21
N GLU A 182 -22.99 -13.63 4.41
CA GLU A 182 -22.59 -13.00 3.13
C GLU A 182 -21.47 -11.97 3.34
N SER A 183 -21.55 -11.19 4.44
CA SER A 183 -20.52 -10.23 4.83
C SER A 183 -19.18 -10.91 5.11
N GLU A 184 -19.16 -11.95 5.92
CA GLU A 184 -17.95 -12.73 6.22
C GLU A 184 -17.33 -13.34 4.96
N MET A 185 -18.16 -14.00 4.13
CA MET A 185 -17.70 -14.63 2.89
C MET A 185 -17.11 -13.62 1.91
N SER A 186 -17.60 -12.37 1.94
CA SER A 186 -17.08 -11.32 1.08
C SER A 186 -15.70 -10.82 1.46
N LEU A 187 -15.22 -11.05 2.69
CA LEU A 187 -13.87 -10.62 3.10
C LEU A 187 -12.76 -11.48 2.49
N GLY A 188 -13.06 -12.74 2.14
CA GLY A 188 -12.12 -13.62 1.44
C GLY A 188 -10.91 -14.04 2.30
N ILE A 189 -9.79 -14.35 1.64
CA ILE A 189 -8.57 -14.92 2.27
C ILE A 189 -7.68 -13.84 2.89
N ASP A 190 -7.65 -12.64 2.30
CA ASP A 190 -6.95 -11.46 2.83
C ASP A 190 -7.93 -10.29 3.03
N PRO A 191 -8.54 -10.20 4.22
CA PRO A 191 -9.51 -9.17 4.55
C PRO A 191 -8.93 -7.74 4.55
N ASP A 192 -7.68 -7.56 4.98
CA ASP A 192 -7.04 -6.23 5.03
C ASP A 192 -6.81 -5.71 3.62
N GLU A 193 -6.21 -6.51 2.72
CA GLU A 193 -6.00 -6.13 1.31
C GLU A 193 -7.33 -5.75 0.65
N LYS A 194 -8.36 -6.55 0.90
CA LYS A 194 -9.66 -6.36 0.25
C LYS A 194 -10.39 -5.10 0.72
N ILE A 195 -10.37 -4.83 2.02
CA ILE A 195 -10.95 -3.62 2.61
C ILE A 195 -10.17 -2.39 2.11
N LEU A 196 -8.84 -2.46 2.08
CA LEU A 196 -7.97 -1.37 1.63
C LEU A 196 -8.08 -1.06 0.13
N ALA A 197 -8.27 -2.09 -0.70
CA ALA A 197 -8.22 -1.94 -2.14
C ALA A 197 -9.58 -1.63 -2.78
N ILE A 198 -10.70 -1.96 -2.13
CA ILE A 198 -12.02 -1.99 -2.78
C ILE A 198 -13.09 -1.29 -1.93
N ASN A 199 -13.31 0.01 -2.19
CA ASN A 199 -14.39 0.79 -1.56
C ASN A 199 -15.78 0.13 -1.71
N LYS A 200 -16.01 -0.59 -2.82
CA LYS A 200 -17.26 -1.33 -3.03
C LYS A 200 -17.49 -2.40 -1.95
N VAL A 201 -16.44 -3.07 -1.47
CA VAL A 201 -16.57 -4.11 -0.44
C VAL A 201 -17.04 -3.50 0.88
N VAL A 202 -16.45 -2.39 1.29
CA VAL A 202 -16.89 -1.65 2.50
C VAL A 202 -18.36 -1.23 2.36
N TRP A 203 -18.76 -0.72 1.20
CA TRP A 203 -20.16 -0.35 0.93
C TRP A 203 -21.12 -1.54 0.96
N ASP A 204 -20.77 -2.66 0.32
CA ASP A 204 -21.58 -3.89 0.32
C ASP A 204 -21.74 -4.44 1.77
N LEU A 205 -20.66 -4.43 2.57
CA LEU A 205 -20.68 -4.81 3.98
C LEU A 205 -21.61 -3.92 4.81
N GLN A 206 -21.49 -2.59 4.66
CA GLN A 206 -22.36 -1.63 5.34
C GLN A 206 -23.83 -1.85 4.96
N LEU A 207 -24.10 -2.10 3.68
CA LEU A 207 -25.44 -2.38 3.19
C LEU A 207 -26.01 -3.65 3.83
N TRP A 208 -25.30 -4.77 3.76
CA TRP A 208 -25.81 -6.05 4.31
C TRP A 208 -25.99 -6.03 5.82
N ILE A 209 -25.06 -5.41 6.56
CA ILE A 209 -25.21 -5.20 8.01
C ILE A 209 -26.42 -4.28 8.27
N GLY A 210 -26.59 -3.22 7.49
CA GLY A 210 -27.76 -2.34 7.58
C GLY A 210 -29.09 -3.04 7.32
N GLU A 211 -29.15 -3.91 6.31
CA GLU A 211 -30.32 -4.74 6.00
C GLU A 211 -30.63 -5.72 7.14
N ALA A 212 -29.62 -6.40 7.69
CA ALA A 212 -29.74 -7.29 8.83
C ALA A 212 -30.32 -6.54 10.05
N MET A 213 -29.74 -5.40 10.41
CA MET A 213 -30.23 -4.55 11.50
C MET A 213 -31.70 -4.15 11.31
N GLY A 214 -32.09 -3.81 10.08
CA GLY A 214 -33.47 -3.46 9.75
C GLY A 214 -34.46 -4.60 9.99
N GLN A 215 -34.07 -5.84 9.72
CA GLN A 215 -34.93 -7.01 9.99
C GLN A 215 -34.99 -7.35 11.48
N VAL A 216 -33.88 -7.23 12.20
CA VAL A 216 -33.89 -7.39 13.67
C VAL A 216 -34.77 -6.34 14.34
N GLN A 217 -34.74 -5.09 13.87
CA GLN A 217 -35.65 -4.04 14.36
C GLN A 217 -37.11 -4.38 14.08
N ARG A 218 -37.43 -4.83 12.87
CA ARG A 218 -38.80 -5.25 12.54
C ARG A 218 -39.29 -6.40 13.42
N CYS A 219 -38.42 -7.36 13.73
CA CYS A 219 -38.76 -8.42 14.69
C CYS A 219 -38.98 -7.83 16.10
N TYR A 220 -38.05 -6.99 16.57
CA TYR A 220 -38.16 -6.32 17.87
C TYR A 220 -39.51 -5.61 18.02
N ASP A 221 -39.92 -4.84 17.00
CA ASP A 221 -41.18 -4.10 16.98
C ASP A 221 -42.39 -5.04 16.90
N LEU A 222 -42.30 -6.10 16.08
CA LEU A 222 -43.39 -7.07 15.91
C LEU A 222 -43.70 -7.82 17.22
N LEU A 223 -42.69 -8.04 18.07
CA LEU A 223 -42.86 -8.69 19.38
C LEU A 223 -43.80 -7.92 20.32
N GLU A 224 -44.08 -6.62 20.09
CA GLU A 224 -45.10 -5.88 20.87
C GLU A 224 -46.49 -6.49 20.76
N LYS A 225 -46.78 -7.20 19.66
CA LYS A 225 -48.07 -7.87 19.44
C LYS A 225 -48.25 -9.09 20.34
N ILE A 226 -47.17 -9.63 20.90
CA ILE A 226 -47.25 -10.70 21.89
C ILE A 226 -47.63 -10.07 23.24
N PRO A 227 -48.55 -10.65 24.03
CA PRO A 227 -48.83 -10.20 25.38
C PRO A 227 -47.55 -10.11 26.23
N SER A 228 -47.56 -9.24 27.25
CA SER A 228 -46.41 -9.08 28.14
C SER A 228 -46.09 -10.35 28.91
N THR A 229 -45.13 -11.09 28.39
CA THR A 229 -44.66 -12.38 28.90
C THR A 229 -43.14 -12.35 29.02
N THR A 230 -42.59 -13.26 29.84
CA THR A 230 -41.13 -13.45 29.96
C THR A 230 -40.49 -13.74 28.60
N VAL A 231 -41.18 -14.48 27.73
CA VAL A 231 -40.74 -14.79 26.36
C VAL A 231 -40.52 -13.51 25.55
N ARG A 232 -41.52 -12.62 25.53
CA ARG A 232 -41.41 -11.34 24.82
C ARG A 232 -40.26 -10.50 25.33
N VAL A 233 -40.14 -10.37 26.66
CA VAL A 233 -39.09 -9.56 27.30
C VAL A 233 -37.70 -10.10 26.94
N GLU A 234 -37.50 -11.41 27.02
CA GLU A 234 -36.21 -12.03 26.75
C GLU A 234 -35.79 -11.92 25.28
N ILE A 235 -36.69 -12.22 24.33
CA ILE A 235 -36.36 -12.13 22.90
C ILE A 235 -36.10 -10.67 22.50
N ARG A 236 -36.86 -9.70 23.03
CA ARG A 236 -36.61 -8.27 22.79
C ARG A 236 -35.27 -7.81 23.34
N ARG A 237 -34.94 -8.21 24.56
CA ARG A 237 -33.64 -7.89 25.19
C ARG A 237 -32.50 -8.42 24.34
N LYS A 238 -32.54 -9.69 23.94
CA LYS A 238 -31.51 -10.28 23.06
C LYS A 238 -31.45 -9.63 21.68
N SER A 239 -32.60 -9.28 21.10
CA SER A 239 -32.65 -8.57 19.82
C SER A 239 -32.00 -7.19 19.91
N TYR A 240 -32.19 -6.48 21.04
CA TYR A 240 -31.52 -5.22 21.31
C TYR A 240 -30.01 -5.39 21.42
N GLU A 241 -29.53 -6.39 22.16
CA GLU A 241 -28.09 -6.69 22.25
C GLU A 241 -27.49 -6.99 20.87
N ALA A 242 -28.14 -7.84 20.07
CA ALA A 242 -27.71 -8.13 18.70
C ALA A 242 -27.62 -6.86 17.83
N GLN A 243 -28.57 -5.94 17.97
CA GLN A 243 -28.50 -4.64 17.29
C GLN A 243 -27.31 -3.81 17.74
N GLN A 244 -26.99 -3.76 19.04
CA GLN A 244 -25.84 -3.01 19.51
C GLN A 244 -24.53 -3.58 18.95
N LYS A 245 -24.39 -4.91 18.91
CA LYS A 245 -23.21 -5.54 18.30
C LYS A 245 -23.11 -5.22 16.80
N MET A 246 -24.21 -5.28 16.05
CA MET A 246 -24.21 -4.90 14.63
C MET A 246 -23.91 -3.41 14.40
N LYS A 247 -24.39 -2.52 15.30
CA LYS A 247 -24.01 -1.10 15.27
C LYS A 247 -22.52 -0.91 15.44
N ASN A 248 -21.88 -1.67 16.33
CA ASN A 248 -20.43 -1.63 16.49
C ASN A 248 -19.72 -2.04 15.20
N SER A 249 -20.15 -3.13 14.57
CA SER A 249 -19.57 -3.58 13.29
C SER A 249 -19.75 -2.54 12.17
N ARG A 250 -20.92 -1.90 12.09
CA ARG A 250 -21.18 -0.86 11.09
C ARG A 250 -20.39 0.42 11.37
N GLY A 251 -20.29 0.83 12.63
CA GLY A 251 -19.50 1.99 13.05
C GLY A 251 -18.02 1.83 12.71
N ILE A 252 -17.46 0.62 12.84
CA ILE A 252 -16.10 0.31 12.41
C ILE A 252 -15.94 0.54 10.90
N LEU A 253 -16.90 0.08 10.09
CA LEU A 253 -16.84 0.30 8.64
C LEU A 253 -17.02 1.77 8.25
N GLU A 254 -17.90 2.50 8.95
CA GLU A 254 -18.13 3.93 8.75
C GLU A 254 -16.86 4.77 9.02
N ASN A 255 -16.01 4.32 9.94
CA ASN A 255 -14.75 4.98 10.31
C ASN A 255 -13.51 4.25 9.79
N MET A 256 -13.65 3.38 8.78
CA MET A 256 -12.57 2.51 8.34
C MET A 256 -11.33 3.29 7.88
N ASP A 257 -11.51 4.41 7.16
CA ASP A 257 -10.38 5.24 6.71
C ASP A 257 -9.55 5.80 7.89
N GLU A 258 -10.23 6.28 8.94
CA GLU A 258 -9.57 6.83 10.14
C GLU A 258 -8.89 5.71 10.93
N ILE A 259 -9.55 4.55 11.05
CA ILE A 259 -8.96 3.36 11.66
C ILE A 259 -7.71 2.94 10.89
N LEU A 260 -7.73 2.92 9.55
CA LEU A 260 -6.56 2.56 8.77
C LEU A 260 -5.41 3.54 8.97
N ASP A 261 -5.68 4.84 9.10
CA ASP A 261 -4.67 5.86 9.41
C ASP A 261 -4.05 5.66 10.82
N LEU A 262 -4.78 5.09 11.81
CA LEU A 262 -4.23 4.72 13.12
C LEU A 262 -3.22 3.56 13.05
N PHE A 263 -3.44 2.58 12.17
CA PHE A 263 -2.60 1.38 12.06
C PHE A 263 -1.46 1.55 11.06
N TYR A 264 -1.71 2.31 10.00
CA TYR A 264 -0.81 2.54 8.88
C TYR A 264 -0.67 4.04 8.61
N PRO A 265 -0.07 4.81 9.55
CA PRO A 265 0.08 6.25 9.37
C PRO A 265 0.80 6.52 8.06
N ARG A 266 0.17 7.34 7.19
CA ARG A 266 0.72 7.65 5.86
C ARG A 266 2.16 8.12 6.01
N ILE A 267 3.06 7.54 5.23
CA ILE A 267 4.50 7.87 5.22
C ILE A 267 4.72 9.39 5.06
N GLY A 268 3.79 10.13 4.43
CA GLY A 268 3.82 11.59 4.34
C GLY A 268 3.75 12.32 5.68
N THR A 269 2.94 11.89 6.65
CA THR A 269 2.86 12.52 7.98
C THR A 269 4.05 12.13 8.85
N ALA A 270 4.55 10.89 8.71
CA ALA A 270 5.81 10.46 9.31
C ALA A 270 6.96 11.32 8.80
N LEU A 271 7.12 11.50 7.49
CA LEU A 271 8.17 12.35 6.89
C LEU A 271 8.09 13.81 7.36
N VAL A 272 6.89 14.37 7.51
CA VAL A 272 6.71 15.72 8.07
C VAL A 272 7.11 15.76 9.53
N SER A 273 6.68 14.81 10.36
CA SER A 273 7.07 14.74 11.78
C SER A 273 8.58 14.57 11.96
N PHE A 274 9.22 13.75 11.12
CA PHE A 274 10.67 13.55 11.11
C PHE A 274 11.45 14.76 10.59
N ALA A 275 10.85 15.63 9.76
CA ALA A 275 11.48 16.88 9.33
C ALA A 275 11.62 17.90 10.48
N TRP A 276 10.77 17.81 11.50
CA TRP A 276 10.81 18.71 12.67
C TRP A 276 11.68 18.19 13.82
N GLU A 277 12.04 16.91 13.82
CA GLU A 277 12.98 16.36 14.78
C GLU A 277 14.40 16.77 14.35
N TYR A 278 15.00 17.69 15.12
CA TYR A 278 16.14 18.57 14.75
C TYR A 278 17.38 17.85 14.15
N ASN A 279 17.52 16.54 14.36
CA ASN A 279 18.60 15.72 13.81
C ASN A 279 18.30 15.09 12.43
N TYR A 280 17.04 14.97 12.02
CA TYR A 280 16.62 14.32 10.76
C TYR A 280 16.15 15.31 9.68
N GLY A 281 15.69 16.50 10.08
CA GLY A 281 15.41 17.60 9.15
C GLY A 281 16.65 18.01 8.33
N LEU A 282 17.85 17.93 8.93
CA LEU A 282 19.12 18.17 8.23
C LEU A 282 19.35 17.12 7.12
N THR A 283 19.01 15.86 7.38
CA THR A 283 19.20 14.73 6.46
C THR A 283 18.25 14.82 5.26
N VAL A 284 16.97 15.12 5.49
CA VAL A 284 15.98 15.31 4.42
C VAL A 284 16.32 16.56 3.58
N TRP A 285 16.77 17.63 4.23
CA TRP A 285 17.21 18.84 3.53
C TRP A 285 18.46 18.57 2.69
N LEU A 286 19.42 17.78 3.20
CA LEU A 286 20.60 17.31 2.45
C LEU A 286 20.19 16.47 1.22
N PHE A 287 19.25 15.55 1.36
CA PHE A 287 18.76 14.74 0.23
C PHE A 287 18.02 15.59 -0.83
N CYS A 288 17.22 16.58 -0.42
CA CYS A 288 16.59 17.51 -1.36
C CYS A 288 17.63 18.37 -2.09
N PHE A 289 18.64 18.86 -1.38
CA PHE A 289 19.72 19.64 -1.97
C PHE A 289 20.56 18.80 -2.93
N GLU A 290 20.87 17.56 -2.57
CA GLU A 290 21.55 16.60 -3.45
C GLU A 290 20.72 16.27 -4.69
N TYR A 291 19.41 16.07 -4.55
CA TYR A 291 18.53 15.79 -5.69
C TYR A 291 18.42 16.97 -6.65
N LEU A 292 18.35 18.20 -6.13
CA LEU A 292 18.40 19.41 -6.95
C LEU A 292 19.77 19.59 -7.63
N LEU A 293 20.86 19.26 -6.93
CA LEU A 293 22.21 19.28 -7.49
C LEU A 293 22.36 18.23 -8.62
N LEU A 294 21.72 17.07 -8.47
CA LEU A 294 21.65 16.01 -9.47
C LEU A 294 20.87 16.44 -10.71
N ILE A 295 19.71 17.08 -10.56
CA ILE A 295 18.96 17.67 -11.67
C ILE A 295 19.82 18.72 -12.37
N PHE A 296 20.49 19.58 -11.62
CA PHE A 296 21.35 20.61 -12.17
C PHE A 296 22.53 20.03 -12.97
N LEU A 297 23.21 19.01 -12.44
CA LEU A 297 24.30 18.31 -13.13
C LEU A 297 23.80 17.57 -14.39
N PHE A 298 22.63 16.95 -14.32
CA PHE A 298 21.99 16.31 -15.47
C PHE A 298 21.62 17.31 -16.56
N CYS A 299 21.05 18.46 -16.19
CA CYS A 299 20.76 19.56 -17.12
C CYS A 299 22.05 20.13 -17.75
N LEU A 300 23.14 20.24 -16.98
CA LEU A 300 24.45 20.64 -17.51
C LEU A 300 24.99 19.62 -18.51
N LEU A 301 24.85 18.33 -18.23
CA LEU A 301 25.25 17.25 -19.14
C LEU A 301 24.46 17.30 -20.45
N LEU A 302 23.14 17.49 -20.38
CA LEU A 302 22.29 17.68 -21.57
C LEU A 302 22.63 18.93 -22.37
N ARG A 303 23.17 19.98 -21.73
CA ARG A 303 23.59 21.21 -22.41
C ARG A 303 24.97 21.09 -23.07
N ILE A 304 25.83 20.21 -22.54
CA ILE A 304 27.21 20.00 -23.04
C ILE A 304 27.25 18.96 -24.17
N TYR A 305 26.26 18.07 -24.24
CA TYR A 305 26.12 17.03 -25.27
C TYR A 305 25.24 17.50 -26.43
#